data_AF-A0A7J9XLE0-F1
#
_entry.id   AF-A0A7J9XLE0-F1
#
_cell.length_a   1.000
_cell.length_b   1.000
_cell.length_c   1.000
_cell.angle_alpha   90.00
_cell.angle_beta   90.00
_cell.angle_gamma   90.00
#
_symmetry.space_group_name_H-M   'P 1'
#
loop_
_entity.id
_entity.type
_entity.pdbx_description
1 polymer ?
#
loop_
_entity_poly.entity_id
_entity_poly.type
_entity_poly.pdbx_seq_one_letter_code
_entity_poly.pdbx_strand_id
1 'polypeptide(L)'
;VVEGGGNGGLGYHMWASVVNRDGVVCAVAFSGPDRDNQWPGSRLISAQKAYTTNAFSQPPDSIGGGPAGLFQGLSLSTANLFSAVQPGNSLFGLQFSNPINTPAAYSGAPADYGTANDPLVGETIGGVNVFGGGVALYTSDALIGGLGVSGDTSCTDHVISWKMRDGLGLDHIPNGVLPRPAGDNIIYDTQAGSPSPSGFGHPQCVPPATVEGELLPVTHPLGSPAQP
;
A
#
# COMPACT_ATOMS: atom_id res chain seq x y z
N VAL A 1 15.67 -1.71 -2.49
CA VAL A 1 14.65 -2.79 -2.54
C VAL A 1 14.54 -3.40 -3.92
N VAL A 2 14.14 -2.65 -4.97
CA VAL A 2 13.97 -3.22 -6.33
C VAL A 2 15.26 -3.85 -6.89
N GLU A 3 16.37 -3.08 -6.92
CA GLU A 3 17.68 -3.60 -7.39
C GLU A 3 18.20 -4.79 -6.58
N GLY A 4 17.81 -4.90 -5.31
CA GLY A 4 18.20 -6.02 -4.44
C GLY A 4 17.56 -7.35 -4.83
N GLY A 5 16.53 -7.34 -5.68
CA GLY A 5 15.84 -8.55 -6.15
C GLY A 5 15.05 -9.26 -5.05
N GLY A 6 14.73 -10.54 -5.30
CA GLY A 6 14.00 -11.40 -4.35
C GLY A 6 12.57 -10.96 -4.05
N ASN A 7 11.92 -10.24 -4.99
CA ASN A 7 10.57 -9.71 -4.79
C ASN A 7 9.47 -10.58 -5.44
N GLY A 8 9.87 -11.67 -6.11
CA GLY A 8 9.00 -12.42 -7.00
C GLY A 8 8.58 -11.58 -8.22
N GLY A 9 7.47 -11.95 -8.84
CA GLY A 9 6.87 -11.14 -9.90
C GLY A 9 7.53 -11.28 -11.27
N LEU A 10 7.40 -10.21 -12.06
CA LEU A 10 7.92 -10.10 -13.42
C LEU A 10 9.33 -9.48 -13.45
N GLY A 11 9.79 -8.94 -12.33
CA GLY A 11 11.09 -8.29 -12.22
C GLY A 11 11.12 -6.89 -12.84
N TYR A 12 9.98 -6.22 -12.89
CA TYR A 12 9.87 -4.88 -13.47
C TYR A 12 10.32 -3.78 -12.51
N HIS A 13 10.64 -2.64 -13.11
CA HIS A 13 10.92 -1.42 -12.39
C HIS A 13 9.63 -0.75 -11.90
N MET A 14 9.73 -0.04 -10.79
CA MET A 14 8.58 0.45 -10.03
C MET A 14 8.57 1.97 -9.92
N TRP A 15 7.37 2.52 -9.76
CA TRP A 15 7.11 3.82 -9.15
C TRP A 15 6.81 3.66 -7.67
N ALA A 16 7.26 4.61 -6.86
CA ALA A 16 6.93 4.71 -5.45
C ALA A 16 6.51 6.14 -5.10
N SER A 17 5.48 6.29 -4.28
CA SER A 17 5.01 7.58 -3.78
C SER A 17 4.81 7.51 -2.27
N VAL A 18 5.13 8.59 -1.58
CA VAL A 18 4.85 8.78 -0.15
C VAL A 18 3.90 9.96 0.01
N VAL A 19 2.90 9.80 0.87
CA VAL A 19 2.01 10.89 1.30
C VAL A 19 2.13 11.09 2.81
N ASN A 20 1.90 12.32 3.28
CA ASN A 20 1.74 12.60 4.70
C ASN A 20 0.33 12.23 5.20
N ARG A 21 0.07 12.47 6.49
CA ARG A 21 -1.23 12.19 7.12
C ARG A 21 -2.40 12.89 6.44
N ASP A 22 -2.19 14.09 5.91
CA ASP A 22 -3.20 14.88 5.18
C ASP A 22 -3.40 14.41 3.73
N GLY A 23 -2.67 13.38 3.29
CA GLY A 23 -2.75 12.83 1.94
C GLY A 23 -2.02 13.67 0.88
N VAL A 24 -1.19 14.62 1.30
CA VAL A 24 -0.32 15.42 0.43
C VAL A 24 0.89 14.58 0.04
N VAL A 25 1.20 14.51 -1.25
CA VAL A 25 2.37 13.78 -1.75
C VAL A 25 3.65 14.49 -1.31
N CYS A 26 4.52 13.77 -0.62
CA CYS A 26 5.80 14.26 -0.11
C CYS A 26 6.97 13.93 -1.03
N ALA A 27 6.91 12.78 -1.71
CA ALA A 27 7.96 12.33 -2.61
C ALA A 27 7.39 11.36 -3.63
N VAL A 28 7.97 11.40 -4.84
CA VAL A 28 7.75 10.43 -5.91
C VAL A 28 9.12 9.98 -6.39
N ALA A 29 9.32 8.68 -6.59
CA ALA A 29 10.56 8.11 -7.08
C ALA A 29 10.27 6.94 -8.02
N PHE A 30 11.25 6.55 -8.81
CA PHE A 30 11.23 5.32 -9.60
C PHE A 30 12.55 4.56 -9.49
N SER A 31 12.52 3.27 -9.83
CA SER A 31 13.74 2.44 -9.95
C SER A 31 14.13 2.25 -11.42
N GLY A 32 15.40 2.01 -11.73
CA GLY A 32 15.86 1.84 -13.11
C GLY A 32 16.46 3.13 -13.67
N PRO A 33 17.11 3.08 -14.84
CA PRO A 33 17.95 4.18 -15.32
C PRO A 33 17.17 5.39 -15.81
N ASP A 34 15.95 5.20 -16.33
CA ASP A 34 15.05 6.27 -16.76
C ASP A 34 13.59 5.93 -16.37
N ARG A 35 12.74 6.95 -16.33
CA ARG A 35 11.31 6.84 -16.04
C ARG A 35 10.53 6.03 -17.09
N ASP A 36 11.10 5.83 -18.27
CA ASP A 36 10.55 4.99 -19.35
C ASP A 36 10.80 3.48 -19.12
N ASN A 37 11.58 3.11 -18.11
CA ASN A 37 11.81 1.71 -17.77
C ASN A 37 10.71 1.09 -16.89
N GLN A 38 9.76 1.90 -16.41
CA GLN A 38 8.57 1.47 -15.67
C GLN A 38 7.33 1.64 -16.55
N TRP A 39 6.20 1.04 -16.14
CA TRP A 39 4.92 1.38 -16.77
C TRP A 39 4.55 2.85 -16.48
N PRO A 40 4.33 3.71 -17.50
CA PRO A 40 4.07 5.13 -17.28
C PRO A 40 2.81 5.41 -16.44
N GLY A 41 1.81 4.54 -16.53
CA GLY A 41 0.58 4.64 -15.72
C GLY A 41 0.80 4.40 -14.22
N SER A 42 1.91 3.77 -13.84
CA SER A 42 2.16 3.36 -12.45
C SER A 42 2.49 4.52 -11.52
N ARG A 43 2.94 5.68 -12.03
CA ARG A 43 3.18 6.88 -11.20
C ARG A 43 1.94 7.25 -10.39
N LEU A 44 0.80 7.42 -11.07
CA LEU A 44 -0.46 7.78 -10.42
C LEU A 44 -1.03 6.65 -9.58
N ILE A 45 -0.88 5.40 -10.01
CA ILE A 45 -1.33 4.23 -9.24
C ILE A 45 -0.57 4.15 -7.92
N SER A 46 0.75 4.39 -7.92
CA SER A 46 1.56 4.40 -6.69
C SER A 46 1.08 5.49 -5.72
N ALA A 47 0.76 6.68 -6.23
CA ALA A 47 0.25 7.79 -5.42
C ALA A 47 -1.15 7.51 -4.85
N GLN A 48 -2.05 6.91 -5.64
CA GLN A 48 -3.37 6.47 -5.15
C GLN A 48 -3.27 5.40 -4.08
N LYS A 49 -2.36 4.44 -4.22
CA LYS A 49 -2.13 3.39 -3.20
C LYS A 49 -1.63 3.99 -1.88
N ALA A 50 -0.68 4.94 -1.96
CA ALA A 50 -0.18 5.69 -0.80
C ALA A 50 -1.31 6.49 -0.12
N TYR A 51 -2.13 7.18 -0.91
CA TYR A 51 -3.29 7.92 -0.41
C TYR A 51 -4.31 6.98 0.27
N THR A 52 -4.62 5.86 -0.36
CA THR A 52 -5.65 4.91 0.12
C THR A 52 -5.29 4.36 1.51
N THR A 53 -4.08 3.85 1.67
CA THR A 53 -3.66 3.27 2.96
C THR A 53 -3.59 4.32 4.07
N ASN A 54 -3.18 5.56 3.76
CA ASN A 54 -3.27 6.69 4.68
C ASN A 54 -4.72 7.05 5.05
N ALA A 55 -5.64 7.00 4.08
CA ALA A 55 -7.03 7.39 4.26
C ALA A 55 -7.83 6.40 5.13
N PHE A 56 -7.51 5.10 5.05
CA PHE A 56 -8.30 4.05 5.71
C PHE A 56 -7.62 3.40 6.92
N SER A 57 -6.38 3.77 7.23
CA SER A 57 -5.71 3.35 8.47
C SER A 57 -5.96 4.34 9.61
N GLN A 58 -5.85 3.87 10.85
CA GLN A 58 -6.18 4.64 12.05
C GLN A 58 -4.99 4.82 13.00
N PRO A 59 -4.87 5.98 13.68
CA PRO A 59 -3.83 6.21 14.69
C PRO A 59 -3.85 5.17 15.83
N PRO A 60 -2.73 4.93 16.54
CA PRO A 60 -2.66 3.92 17.62
C PRO A 60 -3.68 4.11 18.75
N ASP A 61 -4.01 5.36 19.10
CA ASP A 61 -4.97 5.75 20.13
C ASP A 61 -6.43 5.78 19.66
N SER A 62 -6.68 5.45 18.39
CA SER A 62 -8.03 5.43 17.83
C SER A 62 -8.95 4.43 18.55
N ILE A 63 -10.17 4.86 18.86
CA ILE A 63 -11.19 4.02 19.49
C ILE A 63 -11.85 3.15 18.41
N GLY A 64 -11.09 2.21 17.85
CA GLY A 64 -11.58 1.25 16.86
C GLY A 64 -12.54 0.23 17.49
N GLY A 65 -13.84 0.41 17.26
CA GLY A 65 -14.92 -0.44 17.78
C GLY A 65 -15.04 -1.77 17.04
N GLY A 66 -14.37 -2.81 17.55
CA GLY A 66 -14.66 -4.22 17.27
C GLY A 66 -14.87 -4.98 18.58
N PRO A 67 -15.29 -6.27 18.56
CA PRO A 67 -15.35 -7.08 19.78
C PRO A 67 -14.02 -7.00 20.53
N ALA A 68 -14.03 -6.56 21.79
CA ALA A 68 -12.84 -6.39 22.62
C ALA A 68 -11.71 -5.49 22.05
N GLY A 69 -12.02 -4.50 21.21
CA GLY A 69 -11.01 -3.54 20.71
C GLY A 69 -10.14 -4.07 19.56
N LEU A 70 -10.58 -5.15 18.90
CA LEU A 70 -9.86 -5.81 17.79
C LEU A 70 -9.42 -4.90 16.63
N PHE A 71 -9.97 -3.69 16.50
CA PHE A 71 -9.64 -2.75 15.42
C PHE A 71 -9.11 -1.40 15.93
N GLN A 72 -8.76 -1.28 17.21
CA GLN A 72 -7.99 -0.14 17.70
C GLN A 72 -6.66 -0.05 16.94
N GLY A 73 -6.34 1.12 16.40
CA GLY A 73 -5.13 1.33 15.60
C GLY A 73 -5.07 0.48 14.32
N LEU A 74 -6.22 0.18 13.70
CA LEU A 74 -6.24 -0.66 12.50
C LEU A 74 -5.39 -0.07 11.36
N SER A 75 -4.35 -0.80 10.95
CA SER A 75 -3.64 -0.59 9.68
C SER A 75 -4.27 -1.42 8.57
N LEU A 76 -4.45 -0.82 7.39
CA LEU A 76 -4.94 -1.49 6.19
C LEU A 76 -3.99 -1.28 5.03
N SER A 77 -3.47 -2.37 4.48
CA SER A 77 -2.86 -2.32 3.15
C SER A 77 -3.94 -2.24 2.07
N THR A 78 -3.58 -1.73 0.89
CA THR A 78 -4.51 -1.72 -0.24
C THR A 78 -4.88 -3.13 -0.70
N ALA A 79 -4.04 -4.14 -0.40
CA ALA A 79 -4.35 -5.53 -0.67
C ALA A 79 -5.55 -6.03 0.15
N ASN A 80 -5.67 -5.60 1.41
CA ASN A 80 -6.75 -6.03 2.31
C ASN A 80 -8.14 -5.52 1.86
N LEU A 81 -8.19 -4.52 0.98
CA LEU A 81 -9.44 -3.96 0.49
C LEU A 81 -10.07 -4.78 -0.65
N PHE A 82 -9.30 -5.61 -1.34
CA PHE A 82 -9.74 -6.25 -2.59
C PHE A 82 -11.07 -6.99 -2.44
N SER A 83 -11.19 -7.85 -1.41
CA SER A 83 -12.38 -8.67 -1.24
C SER A 83 -13.61 -7.83 -0.91
N ALA A 84 -13.50 -6.86 0.00
CA ALA A 84 -14.63 -6.05 0.44
C ALA A 84 -15.29 -5.24 -0.69
N VAL A 85 -14.55 -4.95 -1.77
CA VAL A 85 -15.02 -4.14 -2.91
C VAL A 85 -15.48 -4.95 -4.12
N GLN A 86 -15.51 -6.28 -4.03
CA GLN A 86 -16.08 -7.12 -5.08
C GLN A 86 -17.62 -7.00 -5.14
N PRO A 87 -18.25 -7.22 -6.31
CA PRO A 87 -19.70 -7.21 -6.43
C PRO A 87 -20.38 -8.08 -5.37
N GLY A 88 -21.35 -7.50 -4.65
CA GLY A 88 -22.10 -8.18 -3.58
C GLY A 88 -21.48 -8.05 -2.18
N ASN A 89 -20.27 -7.53 -2.04
CA ASN A 89 -19.64 -7.29 -0.73
C ASN A 89 -19.87 -5.86 -0.21
N SER A 90 -19.62 -5.67 1.09
CA SER A 90 -20.08 -4.49 1.85
C SER A 90 -19.53 -3.14 1.39
N LEU A 91 -18.36 -3.13 0.73
CA LEU A 91 -17.69 -1.92 0.25
C LEU A 91 -17.64 -1.86 -1.29
N PHE A 92 -18.51 -2.60 -1.98
CA PHE A 92 -18.62 -2.49 -3.44
C PHE A 92 -18.85 -1.02 -3.85
N GLY A 93 -17.89 -0.46 -4.59
CA GLY A 93 -17.90 0.93 -5.04
C GLY A 93 -16.98 1.88 -4.27
N LEU A 94 -16.25 1.40 -3.25
CA LEU A 94 -15.24 2.19 -2.53
C LEU A 94 -14.23 2.86 -3.48
N GLN A 95 -13.80 2.16 -4.52
CA GLN A 95 -12.88 2.66 -5.56
C GLN A 95 -13.43 3.85 -6.36
N PHE A 96 -14.74 4.09 -6.32
CA PHE A 96 -15.40 5.22 -6.99
C PHE A 96 -15.74 6.37 -6.04
N SER A 97 -15.56 6.19 -4.73
CA SER A 97 -16.04 7.13 -3.71
C SER A 97 -15.25 8.44 -3.65
N ASN A 98 -13.93 8.37 -3.80
CA ASN A 98 -13.04 9.52 -3.80
C ASN A 98 -12.34 9.61 -5.15
N PRO A 99 -12.70 10.58 -6.03
CA PRO A 99 -12.04 10.74 -7.31
C PRO A 99 -10.59 11.21 -7.15
N ILE A 100 -9.79 10.98 -8.19
CA ILE A 100 -8.44 11.55 -8.29
C ILE A 100 -8.52 13.06 -8.55
N ASN A 101 -7.58 13.83 -8.00
CA ASN A 101 -7.33 15.22 -8.36
C ASN A 101 -6.72 15.29 -9.76
N THR A 102 -7.56 15.42 -10.79
CA THR A 102 -7.12 15.38 -12.19
C THR A 102 -6.19 16.54 -12.59
N PRO A 103 -6.36 17.79 -12.12
CA PRO A 103 -5.36 18.83 -12.35
C PRO A 103 -3.96 18.45 -11.85
N ALA A 104 -3.82 17.93 -10.63
CA ALA A 104 -2.52 17.52 -10.09
C ALA A 104 -1.97 16.26 -10.79
N ALA A 105 -2.85 15.30 -11.12
CA ALA A 105 -2.46 14.04 -11.74
C ALA A 105 -1.73 14.21 -13.09
N TYR A 106 -2.12 15.23 -13.86
CA TYR A 106 -1.65 15.44 -15.24
C TYR A 106 -0.93 16.78 -15.43
N SER A 107 -0.48 17.42 -14.34
CA SER A 107 0.29 18.66 -14.39
C SER A 107 1.77 18.44 -14.67
N GLY A 108 2.43 19.52 -15.11
CA GLY A 108 3.88 19.60 -15.27
C GLY A 108 4.44 18.81 -16.46
N ALA A 109 5.77 18.89 -16.61
CA ALA A 109 6.45 18.21 -17.71
C ALA A 109 6.75 16.76 -17.31
N PRO A 110 6.53 15.77 -18.21
CA PRO A 110 6.88 14.38 -17.91
C PRO A 110 8.36 14.16 -17.58
N ALA A 111 9.26 15.08 -17.94
CA ALA A 111 10.68 15.01 -17.60
C ALA A 111 10.95 15.24 -16.10
N ASP A 112 10.03 15.90 -15.38
CA ASP A 112 10.17 16.18 -13.95
C ASP A 112 9.62 15.03 -13.08
N TYR A 113 8.91 14.08 -13.68
CA TYR A 113 8.26 12.98 -12.96
C TYR A 113 9.28 12.08 -12.26
N GLY A 114 9.11 11.85 -10.95
CA GLY A 114 10.02 11.08 -10.10
C GLY A 114 11.30 11.80 -9.68
N THR A 115 11.40 13.10 -9.98
CA THR A 115 12.49 13.96 -9.50
C THR A 115 12.07 14.72 -8.24
N ALA A 116 13.00 15.48 -7.64
CA ALA A 116 12.68 16.39 -6.53
C ALA A 116 11.67 17.49 -6.92
N ASN A 117 11.47 17.75 -8.22
CA ASN A 117 10.52 18.74 -8.74
C ASN A 117 9.27 18.08 -9.34
N ASP A 118 9.00 16.81 -9.01
CA ASP A 118 7.80 16.13 -9.49
C ASP A 118 6.55 16.96 -9.14
N PRO A 119 5.67 17.28 -10.10
CA PRO A 119 4.56 18.21 -9.91
C PRO A 119 3.42 17.67 -9.05
N LEU A 120 3.48 16.40 -8.63
CA LEU A 120 2.61 15.88 -7.56
C LEU A 120 3.10 16.30 -6.18
N VAL A 121 4.39 16.59 -5.98
CA VAL A 121 4.91 16.95 -4.66
C VAL A 121 4.26 18.24 -4.19
N GLY A 122 3.64 18.19 -3.01
CA GLY A 122 2.84 19.28 -2.45
C GLY A 122 1.35 19.24 -2.81
N GLU A 123 0.93 18.33 -3.69
CA GLU A 123 -0.48 18.17 -4.07
C GLU A 123 -1.14 16.99 -3.35
N THR A 124 -2.44 17.09 -3.09
CA THR A 124 -3.26 15.96 -2.67
C THR A 124 -3.79 15.24 -3.91
N ILE A 125 -3.34 14.01 -4.14
CA ILE A 125 -3.73 13.24 -5.34
C ILE A 125 -5.13 12.62 -5.25
N GLY A 126 -5.57 12.20 -4.07
CA GLY A 126 -6.84 11.48 -3.91
C GLY A 126 -6.88 10.13 -4.66
N GLY A 127 -8.10 9.64 -4.92
CA GLY A 127 -8.31 8.32 -5.53
C GLY A 127 -8.20 7.17 -4.54
N VAL A 128 -8.98 6.11 -4.75
CA VAL A 128 -8.89 4.87 -3.98
C VAL A 128 -8.42 3.72 -4.88
N ASN A 129 -7.33 3.07 -4.47
CA ASN A 129 -6.78 1.89 -5.13
C ASN A 129 -6.87 0.67 -4.19
N VAL A 130 -7.43 -0.42 -4.70
CA VAL A 130 -7.95 -1.54 -3.90
C VAL A 130 -7.24 -2.87 -4.16
N PHE A 131 -6.04 -2.80 -4.72
CA PHE A 131 -5.16 -3.96 -4.93
C PHE A 131 -3.76 -3.69 -4.38
N GLY A 132 -2.99 -4.76 -4.14
CA GLY A 132 -1.74 -4.72 -3.37
C GLY A 132 -0.71 -3.70 -3.85
N GLY A 133 0.06 -3.15 -2.90
CA GLY A 133 1.13 -2.19 -3.13
C GLY A 133 1.09 -0.91 -2.30
N GLY A 134 0.05 -0.68 -1.50
CA GLY A 134 -0.02 0.42 -0.54
C GLY A 134 0.05 -0.07 0.90
N VAL A 135 0.87 0.58 1.73
CA VAL A 135 1.04 0.32 3.17
C VAL A 135 1.14 1.61 3.96
N ALA A 136 0.51 1.65 5.14
CA ALA A 136 0.50 2.83 6.00
C ALA A 136 1.83 2.95 6.75
N LEU A 137 2.25 4.18 7.00
CA LEU A 137 3.54 4.50 7.62
C LEU A 137 3.33 4.91 9.08
N TYR A 138 3.92 4.14 9.98
CA TYR A 138 3.85 4.36 11.42
C TYR A 138 5.25 4.53 12.01
N THR A 139 5.44 5.61 12.75
CA THR A 139 6.49 5.63 13.77
C THR A 139 6.02 4.79 14.97
N SER A 140 6.86 4.62 15.99
CA SER A 140 6.43 3.92 17.22
C SER A 140 5.15 4.50 17.80
N ASP A 141 4.92 5.81 17.66
CA ASP A 141 3.89 6.54 18.39
C ASP A 141 2.75 7.07 17.51
N ALA A 142 2.92 7.11 16.18
CA ALA A 142 1.99 7.81 15.30
C ALA A 142 1.85 7.20 13.91
N LEU A 143 0.63 7.24 13.38
CA LEU A 143 0.35 7.14 11.95
C LEU A 143 0.76 8.47 11.29
N ILE A 144 1.77 8.45 10.42
CA ILE A 144 2.34 9.66 9.81
C ILE A 144 2.03 9.82 8.31
N GLY A 145 1.49 8.78 7.66
CA GLY A 145 1.19 8.83 6.24
C GLY A 145 1.03 7.47 5.59
N GLY A 146 1.35 7.40 4.30
CA GLY A 146 1.25 6.18 3.51
C GLY A 146 2.33 6.09 2.43
N LEU A 147 2.72 4.86 2.11
CA LEU A 147 3.60 4.51 1.01
C LEU A 147 2.83 3.68 0.00
N GLY A 148 3.03 3.95 -1.28
CA GLY A 148 2.45 3.18 -2.37
C GLY A 148 3.46 2.89 -3.45
N VAL A 149 3.38 1.68 -4.01
CA VAL A 149 4.29 1.16 -5.04
C VAL A 149 3.46 0.56 -6.19
N SER A 150 3.92 0.76 -7.43
CA SER A 150 3.27 0.21 -8.62
C SER A 150 4.27 0.01 -9.76
N GLY A 151 4.19 -1.11 -10.47
CA GLY A 151 5.05 -1.38 -11.63
C GLY A 151 5.12 -2.84 -12.07
N ASP A 152 4.62 -3.76 -11.25
CA ASP A 152 4.64 -5.20 -11.51
C ASP A 152 3.25 -5.79 -11.18
N THR A 153 3.15 -7.08 -10.86
CA THR A 153 1.91 -7.66 -10.31
C THR A 153 1.60 -7.03 -8.95
N SER A 154 0.32 -6.92 -8.59
CA SER A 154 -0.07 -6.30 -7.32
C SER A 154 0.48 -7.01 -6.08
N CYS A 155 0.78 -8.31 -6.17
CA CYS A 155 1.48 -9.03 -5.11
C CYS A 155 2.94 -8.59 -4.98
N THR A 156 3.66 -8.44 -6.11
CA THR A 156 5.03 -7.90 -6.13
C THR A 156 5.06 -6.46 -5.63
N ASP A 157 4.09 -5.63 -6.05
CA ASP A 157 3.95 -4.26 -5.57
C ASP A 157 3.85 -4.24 -4.04
N HIS A 158 3.04 -5.13 -3.45
CA HIS A 158 2.87 -5.27 -1.99
C HIS A 158 4.16 -5.74 -1.29
N VAL A 159 4.85 -6.74 -1.86
CA VAL A 159 6.14 -7.21 -1.36
C VAL A 159 7.16 -6.07 -1.31
N ILE A 160 7.25 -5.29 -2.38
CA ILE A 160 8.19 -4.16 -2.46
C ILE A 160 7.78 -3.06 -1.48
N SER A 161 6.50 -2.72 -1.37
CA SER A 161 6.03 -1.69 -0.42
C SER A 161 6.28 -2.10 1.03
N TRP A 162 6.09 -3.37 1.39
CA TRP A 162 6.43 -3.91 2.71
C TRP A 162 7.92 -3.76 3.01
N LYS A 163 8.79 -4.29 2.13
CA LYS A 163 10.25 -4.22 2.32
C LYS A 163 10.78 -2.78 2.35
N MET A 164 10.16 -1.87 1.60
CA MET A 164 10.49 -0.45 1.66
C MET A 164 10.06 0.15 3.00
N ARG A 165 8.86 -0.15 3.50
CA ARG A 165 8.38 0.32 4.81
C ARG A 165 9.27 -0.17 5.95
N ASP A 166 9.66 -1.44 5.92
CA ASP A 166 10.61 -2.06 6.86
C ASP A 166 11.99 -1.37 6.81
N GLY A 167 12.57 -1.21 5.62
CA GLY A 167 13.86 -0.52 5.45
C GLY A 167 13.84 0.96 5.85
N LEU A 168 12.67 1.60 5.91
CA LEU A 168 12.49 2.96 6.41
C LEU A 168 12.29 3.00 7.94
N GLY A 169 12.08 1.86 8.60
CA GLY A 169 11.73 1.79 10.02
C GLY A 169 10.38 2.45 10.32
N LEU A 170 9.41 2.32 9.40
CA LEU A 170 8.09 2.95 9.49
C LEU A 170 6.95 1.92 9.52
N ASP A 171 7.24 0.73 10.01
CA ASP A 171 6.37 -0.45 10.06
C ASP A 171 5.90 -0.77 11.49
N HIS A 172 5.93 0.21 12.39
CA HIS A 172 5.50 0.11 13.79
C HIS A 172 3.97 0.07 13.95
N ILE A 173 3.29 -0.71 13.11
CA ILE A 173 1.83 -0.77 13.11
C ILE A 173 1.32 -1.35 14.44
N PRO A 174 0.32 -0.72 15.09
CA PRO A 174 -0.21 -1.23 16.34
C PRO A 174 -1.09 -2.47 16.13
N ASN A 175 -1.86 -2.50 15.04
CA ASN A 175 -2.75 -3.61 14.71
C ASN A 175 -3.03 -3.72 13.20
N GLY A 176 -3.60 -4.84 12.76
CA GLY A 176 -3.99 -5.09 11.38
C GLY A 176 -5.21 -6.02 11.29
N VAL A 177 -5.57 -6.43 10.07
CA VAL A 177 -6.66 -7.40 9.84
C VAL A 177 -6.29 -8.82 10.29
N LEU A 178 -5.00 -9.09 10.42
CA LEU A 178 -4.46 -10.27 11.06
C LEU A 178 -3.72 -9.89 12.36
N PRO A 179 -3.67 -10.79 13.35
CA PRO A 179 -2.76 -10.64 14.47
C PRO A 179 -1.31 -10.47 14.01
N ARG A 180 -0.52 -9.77 14.83
CA ARG A 180 0.94 -9.74 14.65
C ARG A 180 1.52 -11.17 14.78
N PRO A 181 2.55 -11.55 14.01
CA PRO A 181 3.41 -10.67 13.20
C PRO A 181 2.85 -10.33 11.81
N ALA A 182 1.73 -10.92 11.37
CA ALA A 182 1.21 -10.70 10.02
C ALA A 182 0.56 -9.31 9.84
N GLY A 183 -0.21 -8.83 10.81
CA GLY A 183 -0.70 -7.45 10.81
C GLY A 183 -1.53 -7.09 9.58
N ASP A 184 -1.05 -6.12 8.79
CA ASP A 184 -1.70 -5.63 7.56
C ASP A 184 -1.16 -6.28 6.27
N ASN A 185 -0.52 -7.44 6.39
CA ASN A 185 0.01 -8.16 5.24
C ASN A 185 -1.10 -8.60 4.26
N ILE A 186 -0.70 -8.85 3.02
CA ILE A 186 -1.58 -9.42 1.99
C ILE A 186 -2.02 -10.83 2.40
N ILE A 187 -3.29 -11.16 2.16
CA ILE A 187 -3.90 -12.44 2.52
C ILE A 187 -4.32 -13.15 1.24
N TYR A 188 -3.94 -14.41 1.07
CA TYR A 188 -4.29 -15.22 -0.10
C TYR A 188 -5.30 -16.31 0.23
N ASP A 189 -6.49 -15.92 0.69
CA ASP A 189 -7.58 -16.86 1.03
C ASP A 189 -8.76 -16.82 0.05
N THR A 190 -8.63 -16.09 -1.06
CA THR A 190 -9.60 -16.13 -2.16
C THR A 190 -9.33 -17.31 -3.07
N GLN A 191 -10.39 -17.98 -3.55
CA GLN A 191 -10.31 -18.90 -4.67
C GLN A 191 -11.14 -18.36 -5.84
N ALA A 192 -10.83 -18.78 -7.07
CA ALA A 192 -11.60 -18.37 -8.24
C ALA A 192 -13.10 -18.69 -8.05
N GLY A 193 -13.93 -17.65 -8.05
CA GLY A 193 -15.39 -17.77 -7.87
C GLY A 193 -15.86 -18.00 -6.44
N SER A 194 -14.99 -17.92 -5.43
CA SER A 194 -15.35 -18.05 -4.01
C SER A 194 -14.98 -16.81 -3.21
N PRO A 195 -15.83 -16.38 -2.25
CA PRO A 195 -15.51 -15.25 -1.39
C PRO A 195 -14.31 -15.56 -0.48
N SER A 196 -13.56 -14.54 -0.09
CA SER A 196 -12.53 -14.63 0.95
C SER A 196 -13.16 -15.01 2.29
N PRO A 197 -12.73 -16.10 2.95
CA PRO A 197 -13.19 -16.45 4.29
C PRO A 197 -12.92 -15.36 5.33
N SER A 198 -11.80 -14.64 5.23
CA SER A 198 -11.48 -13.51 6.14
C SER A 198 -12.23 -12.22 5.77
N GLY A 199 -12.69 -12.09 4.52
CA GLY A 199 -13.22 -10.85 3.96
C GLY A 199 -12.16 -9.86 3.49
N PHE A 200 -10.87 -10.17 3.67
CA PHE A 200 -9.72 -9.30 3.37
C PHE A 200 -8.76 -9.89 2.33
N GLY A 201 -9.14 -11.03 1.72
CA GLY A 201 -8.32 -11.73 0.75
C GLY A 201 -8.05 -10.96 -0.54
N HIS A 202 -6.86 -11.12 -1.07
CA HIS A 202 -6.42 -10.69 -2.38
C HIS A 202 -6.17 -11.92 -3.27
N PRO A 203 -6.48 -11.88 -4.59
CA PRO A 203 -6.17 -12.95 -5.51
C PRO A 203 -4.68 -13.27 -5.55
N GLN A 204 -4.34 -14.54 -5.73
CA GLN A 204 -2.95 -14.92 -5.96
C GLN A 204 -2.45 -14.32 -7.29
N CYS A 205 -1.19 -13.90 -7.30
CA CYS A 205 -0.48 -13.52 -8.51
C CYS A 205 0.43 -14.66 -8.97
N VAL A 206 1.41 -14.37 -9.84
CA VAL A 206 2.42 -15.36 -10.23
C VAL A 206 3.08 -16.00 -8.98
N PRO A 207 3.29 -17.33 -8.94
CA PRO A 207 3.61 -18.03 -7.69
C PRO A 207 4.78 -17.45 -6.89
N PRO A 208 5.90 -16.99 -7.49
CA PRO A 208 7.00 -16.41 -6.71
C PRO A 208 6.58 -15.20 -5.88
N ALA A 209 5.72 -14.31 -6.39
CA ALA A 209 5.28 -13.13 -5.63
C ALA A 209 4.35 -13.50 -4.46
N THR A 210 3.47 -14.49 -4.67
CA THR A 210 2.56 -15.00 -3.63
C THR A 210 3.35 -15.61 -2.47
N VAL A 211 4.35 -16.45 -2.78
CA VAL A 211 5.22 -17.06 -1.77
C VAL A 211 6.02 -16.00 -1.00
N GLU A 212 6.62 -15.04 -1.68
CA GLU A 212 7.33 -13.95 -1.02
C GLU A 212 6.41 -13.13 -0.11
N GLY A 213 5.18 -12.85 -0.54
CA GLY A 213 4.17 -12.15 0.26
C GLY A 213 3.86 -12.84 1.59
N GLU A 214 3.71 -14.17 1.59
CA GLU A 214 3.46 -14.96 2.80
C GLU A 214 4.66 -14.98 3.76
N LEU A 215 5.89 -14.85 3.24
CA LEU A 215 7.13 -14.88 4.01
C LEU A 215 7.52 -13.51 4.63
N LEU A 216 6.85 -12.42 4.27
CA LEU A 216 7.18 -11.07 4.75
C LEU A 216 7.23 -10.96 6.28
N PRO A 217 6.27 -11.50 7.07
CA PRO A 217 6.31 -11.37 8.53
C PRO A 217 7.51 -12.05 9.19
N VAL A 218 8.18 -12.97 8.50
CA VAL A 218 9.37 -13.68 8.97
C VAL A 218 10.65 -13.01 8.47
N THR A 219 10.66 -12.58 7.20
CA THR A 219 11.85 -12.03 6.55
C THR A 219 12.06 -10.53 6.83
N HIS A 220 10.98 -9.80 7.07
CA HIS A 220 10.95 -8.35 7.32
C HIS A 220 9.92 -8.10 8.43
N PRO A 221 10.22 -8.53 9.68
CA PRO A 221 9.25 -8.54 10.77
C PRO A 221 8.91 -7.11 11.21
N LEU A 222 7.62 -6.86 11.41
CA LEU A 222 7.12 -5.54 11.83
C LEU A 222 7.83 -5.01 13.09
N GLY A 223 8.31 -3.77 13.04
CA GLY A 223 8.84 -3.03 14.19
C GLY A 223 7.88 -2.98 15.39
N SER A 224 8.39 -2.92 16.62
CA SER A 224 7.52 -2.90 17.82
C SER A 224 6.72 -1.60 17.93
N PRO A 225 5.38 -1.62 18.07
CA PRO A 225 4.60 -0.40 18.32
C PRO A 225 4.93 0.12 19.72
N ALA A 226 4.62 1.40 19.98
CA ALA A 226 4.65 1.94 21.33
C ALA A 226 3.86 1.03 22.28
N GLN A 227 4.45 0.74 23.43
CA GLN A 227 3.71 0.10 24.51
C GLN A 227 2.68 1.11 25.05
N PRO A 228 1.44 0.68 25.32
CA PRO A 228 0.42 1.54 25.93
C PRO A 228 0.83 2.04 27.32
#